data_AF-A0A5C9BG15-F1
#
_entry.id   AF-A0A5C9BG15-F1
#
_cell.length_a   1.000
_cell.length_b   1.000
_cell.length_c   1.000
_cell.angle_alpha   90.00
_cell.angle_beta   90.00
_cell.angle_gamma   90.00
#
_symmetry.space_group_name_H-M   'P 1'
#
loop_
_entity.id
_entity.type
_entity.pdbx_description
1 polymer ?
#
loop_
_entity_poly.entity_id
_entity_poly.type
_entity_poly.pdbx_seq_one_letter_code
_entity_poly.pdbx_strand_id
1 'polypeptide(L)'
;MRMILITVAFLLSVASARGADSPRPLNLLVITADDMNADSGGWNGSTLEVTPNLDAFAKSAQRFVNSHVTVPICQPGRSALMTGRVPHRNGALGFNPIRRDVPTLVEVLREQGYFTAAIAKTAHMAPAAKFPWHAVGEQGLGKQPAKFAARFREMLAVAAEEKKQFFINANICDPHRPFISGVGKKAKAKEDEPLDGVRVFKPEVGSMSRSGW
;
A
#
# COMPACT_ATOMS: atom_id res chain seq x y z
N MET A 1 13.95 49.72 47.87
CA MET A 1 12.52 49.35 47.64
C MET A 1 12.13 49.44 46.15
N ARG A 2 12.92 48.89 45.21
CA ARG A 2 12.65 48.97 43.76
C ARG A 2 13.19 47.78 42.92
N MET A 3 13.48 46.64 43.54
CA MET A 3 14.09 45.46 42.86
C MET A 3 13.34 44.14 43.04
N ILE A 4 12.11 44.16 43.58
CA ILE A 4 11.32 42.94 43.82
C ILE A 4 10.17 42.76 42.81
N LEU A 5 9.83 43.79 42.00
CA LEU A 5 8.71 43.72 41.05
C LEU A 5 9.05 43.08 39.68
N ILE A 6 10.33 42.91 39.33
CA ILE A 6 10.71 42.40 37.99
C ILE A 6 10.69 40.86 37.94
N THR A 7 10.85 40.18 39.08
CA THR A 7 10.93 38.72 39.13
C THR A 7 9.56 38.02 39.03
N VAL A 8 8.45 38.73 39.32
CA VAL A 8 7.09 38.16 39.23
C VAL A 8 6.55 38.20 37.80
N ALA A 9 7.00 39.14 36.96
CA ALA A 9 6.56 39.24 35.57
C ALA A 9 7.14 38.15 34.66
N PHE A 10 8.26 37.53 35.03
CA PHE A 10 8.88 36.47 34.23
C PHE A 10 8.28 35.07 34.49
N LEU A 11 7.55 34.89 35.59
CA LEU A 11 6.92 33.63 35.95
C LEU A 11 5.52 33.41 35.32
N LEU A 12 4.93 34.43 34.69
CA LEU A 12 3.61 34.33 34.05
C LEU A 12 3.63 34.13 32.53
N SER A 13 4.80 34.16 31.88
CA SER A 13 4.87 34.04 30.41
C SER A 13 5.09 32.61 29.88
N VAL A 14 5.13 31.58 30.74
CA VAL A 14 5.37 30.18 30.31
C VAL A 14 4.05 29.38 30.15
N ALA A 15 2.90 30.00 30.40
CA ALA A 15 1.59 29.34 30.36
C ALA A 15 0.76 29.72 29.12
N SER A 16 1.32 29.57 27.91
CA SER A 16 0.47 29.52 26.69
C SER A 16 1.15 28.84 25.51
N ALA A 17 1.66 27.63 25.73
CA ALA A 17 1.88 26.65 24.67
C ALA A 17 0.96 25.43 24.92
N ARG A 18 -0.34 25.68 25.15
CA ARG A 18 -1.36 24.65 25.11
C ARG A 18 -2.00 24.67 23.73
N GLY A 19 -1.73 23.62 22.96
CA GLY A 19 -2.34 23.39 21.67
C GLY A 19 -1.33 23.06 20.57
N ALA A 20 -0.36 22.17 20.81
CA ALA A 20 -0.07 21.25 19.73
C ALA A 20 -1.40 20.52 19.48
N ASP A 21 -2.10 20.89 18.41
CA ASP A 21 -3.27 20.15 17.92
C ASP A 21 -2.95 18.68 18.11
N SER A 22 -3.73 17.96 18.91
CA SER A 22 -3.54 16.51 19.03
C SER A 22 -3.50 16.00 17.60
N PRO A 23 -2.39 15.37 17.16
CA PRO A 23 -2.18 15.09 15.76
C PRO A 23 -3.42 14.41 15.22
N ARG A 24 -4.02 15.01 14.18
CA ARG A 24 -5.29 14.52 13.65
C ARG A 24 -5.17 13.01 13.44
N PRO A 25 -6.19 12.23 13.86
CA PRO A 25 -6.15 10.79 13.73
C PRO A 25 -5.85 10.41 12.27
N LEU A 26 -4.72 9.75 12.05
CA LEU A 26 -4.21 9.46 10.71
C LEU A 26 -4.78 8.13 10.21
N ASN A 27 -5.35 8.14 9.02
CA ASN A 27 -5.69 6.91 8.30
C ASN A 27 -4.55 6.50 7.39
N LEU A 28 -4.28 5.19 7.31
CA LEU A 28 -3.19 4.63 6.53
C LEU A 28 -3.75 3.79 5.38
N LEU A 29 -3.36 4.12 4.15
CA LEU A 29 -3.68 3.36 2.95
C LEU A 29 -2.38 2.96 2.26
N VAL A 30 -2.17 1.66 2.09
CA VAL A 30 -1.09 1.13 1.27
C VAL A 30 -1.70 0.51 0.02
N ILE A 31 -1.32 1.01 -1.15
CA ILE A 31 -1.70 0.46 -2.44
C ILE A 31 -0.46 -0.20 -3.04
N THR A 32 -0.56 -1.47 -3.42
CA THR A 32 0.53 -2.18 -4.13
C THR A 32 0.04 -2.68 -5.47
N ALA A 33 0.86 -2.52 -6.50
CA ALA A 33 0.73 -3.23 -7.77
C ALA A 33 1.68 -4.45 -7.78
N ASP A 34 1.28 -5.55 -8.39
CA ASP A 34 2.02 -6.82 -8.36
C ASP A 34 2.79 -6.98 -9.69
N ASP A 35 4.12 -7.06 -9.62
CA ASP A 35 5.05 -7.10 -10.77
C ASP A 35 5.11 -5.82 -11.63
N MET A 36 4.70 -4.66 -11.11
CA MET A 36 4.87 -3.38 -11.81
C MET A 36 6.34 -2.93 -11.78
N ASN A 37 6.89 -2.56 -12.94
CA ASN A 37 8.25 -2.03 -13.02
C ASN A 37 8.29 -0.53 -12.69
N ALA A 38 9.45 -0.03 -12.25
CA ALA A 38 9.60 1.36 -11.81
C ALA A 38 9.40 2.38 -12.94
N ASP A 39 9.68 2.00 -14.19
CA ASP A 39 9.56 2.83 -15.39
C ASP A 39 8.18 2.78 -16.05
N SER A 40 7.21 2.04 -15.47
CA SER A 40 5.93 1.79 -16.12
C SER A 40 4.99 3.01 -16.12
N GLY A 41 5.15 3.93 -15.17
CA GLY A 41 4.30 5.11 -15.01
C GLY A 41 4.84 6.36 -15.73
N GLY A 42 3.94 7.21 -16.22
CA GLY A 42 4.30 8.48 -16.86
C GLY A 42 5.08 9.41 -15.92
N TRP A 43 4.77 9.36 -14.62
CA TRP A 43 5.51 10.04 -13.56
C TRP A 43 7.00 9.65 -13.48
N ASN A 44 7.40 8.54 -14.11
CA ASN A 44 8.79 8.08 -14.19
C ASN A 44 9.29 7.93 -15.64
N GLY A 45 8.68 8.64 -16.59
CA GLY A 45 9.17 8.77 -17.97
C GLY A 45 8.53 7.83 -18.99
N SER A 46 7.56 7.01 -18.60
CA SER A 46 6.80 6.19 -19.56
C SER A 46 6.02 7.06 -20.54
N THR A 47 6.10 6.74 -21.83
CA THR A 47 5.33 7.41 -22.90
C THR A 47 4.05 6.65 -23.27
N LEU A 48 3.74 5.55 -22.59
CA LEU A 48 2.60 4.69 -22.94
C LEU A 48 1.23 5.27 -22.55
N GLU A 49 1.19 6.35 -21.75
CA GLU A 49 -0.02 7.04 -21.30
C GLU A 49 -1.08 6.13 -20.63
N VAL A 50 -0.65 5.02 -20.01
CA VAL A 50 -1.55 4.01 -19.42
C VAL A 50 -1.88 4.26 -17.94
N THR A 51 -1.30 5.30 -17.33
CA THR A 51 -1.40 5.59 -15.89
C THR A 51 -2.00 6.96 -15.52
N PRO A 52 -3.00 7.50 -16.25
CA PRO A 52 -3.40 8.91 -16.10
C PRO A 52 -3.83 9.30 -14.67
N ASN A 53 -4.47 8.40 -13.94
CA ASN A 53 -4.88 8.64 -12.54
C ASN A 53 -3.67 8.70 -11.58
N LEU A 54 -2.69 7.83 -11.76
CA LEU A 54 -1.47 7.82 -10.95
C LEU A 54 -0.55 8.98 -11.33
N ASP A 55 -0.48 9.34 -12.61
CA ASP A 55 0.24 10.53 -13.08
C ASP A 55 -0.35 11.82 -12.52
N ALA A 56 -1.68 11.92 -12.45
CA ALA A 56 -2.36 13.03 -11.79
C ALA A 56 -2.08 13.06 -10.29
N PHE A 57 -2.14 11.91 -9.60
CA PHE A 57 -1.81 11.80 -8.17
C PHE A 57 -0.35 12.18 -7.88
N ALA A 58 0.59 11.78 -8.74
CA ALA A 58 2.01 12.08 -8.58
C ALA A 58 2.31 13.59 -8.61
N LYS A 59 1.44 14.42 -9.21
CA LYS A 59 1.60 15.90 -9.23
C LYS A 59 1.40 16.54 -7.85
N SER A 60 0.65 15.90 -6.97
CA SER A 60 0.38 16.39 -5.60
C SER A 60 1.06 15.55 -4.51
N ALA A 61 1.76 14.47 -4.88
CA ALA A 61 2.40 13.56 -3.96
C ALA A 61 3.91 13.78 -3.88
N GLN A 62 4.52 13.40 -2.76
CA GLN A 62 5.97 13.23 -2.68
C GLN A 62 6.37 11.96 -3.44
N ARG A 63 7.28 12.10 -4.40
CA ARG A 63 7.81 10.99 -5.18
C ARG A 63 9.21 10.58 -4.72
N PHE A 64 9.45 9.27 -4.67
CA PHE A 64 10.76 8.68 -4.44
C PHE A 64 11.29 8.09 -5.75
N VAL A 65 12.31 8.74 -6.33
CA VAL A 65 12.89 8.34 -7.63
C VAL A 65 13.80 7.12 -7.48
N ASN A 66 14.53 7.05 -6.36
CA ASN A 66 15.43 5.95 -6.02
C ASN A 66 14.81 5.07 -4.94
N SER A 67 13.77 4.31 -5.30
CA SER A 67 13.11 3.35 -4.40
C SER A 67 13.42 1.92 -4.84
N HIS A 68 13.84 1.09 -3.88
CA HIS A 68 14.29 -0.28 -4.16
C HIS A 68 13.57 -1.28 -3.27
N VAL A 69 13.20 -2.42 -3.84
CA VAL A 69 12.77 -3.57 -3.06
C VAL A 69 13.98 -4.28 -2.45
N THR A 70 13.83 -4.81 -1.25
CA THR A 70 14.90 -5.59 -0.59
C THR A 70 15.06 -6.99 -1.20
N VAL A 71 14.03 -7.46 -1.92
CA VAL A 71 14.00 -8.74 -2.62
C VAL A 71 12.99 -8.67 -3.78
N PRO A 72 13.35 -9.12 -5.00
CA PRO A 72 12.46 -9.07 -6.16
C PRO A 72 11.52 -10.31 -6.21
N ILE A 73 10.85 -10.63 -5.09
CA ILE A 73 9.87 -11.72 -4.99
C ILE A 73 8.69 -11.24 -4.15
N CYS A 74 7.45 -11.49 -4.62
CA CYS A 74 6.24 -10.86 -4.07
C CYS A 74 5.99 -11.11 -2.57
N GLN A 75 5.96 -12.38 -2.11
CA GLN A 75 5.73 -12.71 -0.70
C GLN A 75 6.81 -12.17 0.25
N PRO A 76 8.11 -12.40 0.03
CA PRO A 76 9.12 -11.88 0.94
C PRO A 76 9.28 -10.36 0.84
N GLY A 77 8.98 -9.74 -0.31
CA GLY A 77 8.89 -8.29 -0.46
C GLY A 77 7.75 -7.68 0.37
N ARG A 78 6.54 -8.26 0.31
CA ARG A 78 5.39 -7.89 1.15
C ARG A 78 5.68 -8.12 2.64
N SER A 79 6.36 -9.23 2.97
CA SER A 79 6.80 -9.51 4.34
C SER A 79 7.80 -8.48 4.85
N ALA A 80 8.74 -8.05 4.01
CA ALA A 80 9.69 -6.99 4.37
C ALA A 80 8.99 -5.65 4.60
N LEU A 81 8.03 -5.28 3.74
CA LEU A 81 7.20 -4.08 3.91
C LEU A 81 6.41 -4.13 5.23
N MET A 82 5.78 -5.27 5.54
CA MET A 82 4.93 -5.40 6.73
C MET A 82 5.70 -5.59 8.04
N THR A 83 6.99 -5.90 8.00
CA THR A 83 7.82 -6.12 9.21
C THR A 83 8.89 -5.05 9.41
N GLY A 84 9.15 -4.21 8.40
CA GLY A 84 10.29 -3.30 8.39
C GLY A 84 11.65 -4.01 8.39
N ARG A 85 11.69 -5.32 8.09
CA ARG A 85 12.89 -6.16 8.17
C ARG A 85 13.14 -6.88 6.85
N VAL A 86 14.39 -6.88 6.41
CA VAL A 86 14.86 -7.68 5.26
C VAL A 86 14.58 -9.19 5.45
N PRO A 87 14.44 -9.98 4.37
CA PRO A 87 14.08 -11.40 4.42
C PRO A 87 14.84 -12.26 5.43
N HIS A 88 16.17 -12.13 5.50
CA HIS A 88 16.99 -12.89 6.45
C HIS A 88 16.73 -12.51 7.91
N ARG A 89 16.19 -11.31 8.18
CA ARG A 89 15.80 -10.84 9.51
C ARG A 89 14.32 -11.09 9.83
N ASN A 90 13.45 -11.31 8.85
CA ASN A 90 12.04 -11.63 9.10
C ASN A 90 11.70 -13.14 8.94
N GLY A 91 12.52 -13.91 8.24
CA GLY A 91 12.36 -15.36 8.02
C GLY A 91 11.69 -15.75 6.70
N ALA A 92 11.07 -14.82 5.97
CA ALA A 92 10.49 -15.08 4.66
C ALA A 92 11.61 -15.12 3.60
N LEU A 93 12.38 -16.21 3.54
CA LEU A 93 13.49 -16.40 2.59
C LEU A 93 13.03 -16.72 1.15
N GLY A 94 11.72 -16.77 0.93
CA GLY A 94 11.04 -17.15 -0.30
C GLY A 94 9.54 -17.13 -0.07
N PHE A 95 8.84 -18.20 -0.45
CA PHE A 95 7.42 -18.38 -0.13
C PHE A 95 7.19 -18.98 1.27
N ASN A 96 8.17 -18.82 2.16
CA ASN A 96 8.09 -19.24 3.56
C ASN A 96 7.35 -18.19 4.40
N PRO A 97 6.68 -18.59 5.49
CA PRO A 97 6.15 -17.67 6.47
C PRO A 97 7.26 -16.89 7.19
N ILE A 98 6.96 -15.69 7.70
CA ILE A 98 7.82 -14.99 8.66
C ILE A 98 7.94 -15.78 9.96
N ARG A 99 9.01 -15.55 10.72
CA ARG A 99 9.16 -16.14 12.05
C ARG A 99 8.15 -15.53 13.03
N ARG A 100 7.73 -16.32 14.02
CA ARG A 100 6.68 -15.93 14.98
C ARG A 100 7.09 -14.79 15.92
N ASP A 101 8.38 -14.67 16.20
CA ASP A 101 8.99 -13.64 17.05
C ASP A 101 9.12 -12.27 16.36
N VAL A 102 8.80 -12.17 15.07
CA VAL A 102 8.92 -10.94 14.29
C VAL A 102 7.59 -10.17 14.37
N PRO A 103 7.55 -8.96 14.94
CA PRO A 103 6.34 -8.15 14.94
C PRO A 103 5.99 -7.68 13.53
N THR A 104 4.68 -7.56 13.25
CA THR A 104 4.18 -6.96 12.02
C THR A 104 3.55 -5.60 12.28
N LEU A 105 3.56 -4.74 11.26
CA LEU A 105 2.84 -3.47 11.24
C LEU A 105 1.35 -3.67 11.57
N VAL A 106 0.76 -4.80 11.16
CA VAL A 106 -0.64 -5.12 11.41
C VAL A 106 -0.91 -5.36 12.89
N GLU A 107 -0.05 -6.12 13.57
CA GLU A 107 -0.14 -6.35 15.01
C GLU A 107 -0.04 -5.03 15.76
N VAL A 108 0.99 -4.23 15.44
CA VAL A 108 1.21 -2.92 16.08
C VAL A 108 0.00 -2.01 15.89
N LEU A 109 -0.53 -1.86 14.69
CA LEU A 109 -1.66 -0.96 14.45
C LEU A 109 -2.94 -1.43 15.13
N ARG A 110 -3.18 -2.74 15.21
CA ARG A 110 -4.33 -3.26 15.97
C ARG A 110 -4.24 -2.98 17.46
N GLU A 111 -3.05 -3.17 18.04
CA GLU A 111 -2.82 -2.85 19.45
C GLU A 111 -3.07 -1.36 19.74
N GLN A 112 -2.84 -0.49 18.75
CA GLN A 112 -3.15 0.94 18.81
C GLN A 112 -4.61 1.28 18.43
N GLY A 113 -5.49 0.29 18.27
CA GLY A 113 -6.92 0.50 18.04
C GLY A 113 -7.34 0.73 16.59
N TYR A 114 -6.44 0.55 15.61
CA TYR A 114 -6.80 0.71 14.20
C TYR A 114 -7.71 -0.43 13.72
N PHE A 115 -8.69 -0.07 12.90
CA PHE A 115 -9.35 -1.01 12.00
C PHE A 115 -8.38 -1.42 10.88
N THR A 116 -7.86 -2.64 10.96
CA THR A 116 -6.96 -3.20 9.95
C THR A 116 -7.70 -4.06 8.92
N ALA A 117 -7.46 -3.84 7.63
CA ALA A 117 -8.04 -4.65 6.57
C ALA A 117 -7.07 -4.87 5.40
N ALA A 118 -7.28 -5.93 4.63
CA ALA A 118 -6.50 -6.22 3.43
C ALA A 118 -7.37 -6.73 2.29
N ILE A 119 -7.11 -6.28 1.06
CA ILE A 119 -7.83 -6.72 -0.14
C ILE A 119 -6.85 -7.46 -1.03
N ALA A 120 -7.19 -8.71 -1.39
CA ALA A 120 -6.39 -9.63 -2.22
C ALA A 120 -4.95 -9.87 -1.69
N LYS A 121 -4.25 -10.86 -2.26
CA LYS A 121 -2.87 -11.28 -1.94
C LYS A 121 -2.58 -11.55 -0.46
N THR A 122 -3.62 -11.74 0.37
CA THR A 122 -3.48 -12.07 1.80
C THR A 122 -2.74 -13.38 2.08
N ALA A 123 -2.81 -14.37 1.18
CA ALA A 123 -2.00 -15.59 1.28
C ALA A 123 -0.49 -15.34 1.22
N HIS A 124 -0.03 -14.22 0.65
CA HIS A 124 1.37 -13.81 0.63
C HIS A 124 1.80 -13.03 1.89
N MET A 125 0.96 -13.04 2.92
CA MET A 125 1.27 -12.50 4.25
C MET A 125 1.09 -13.66 5.25
N ALA A 126 2.15 -14.44 5.41
CA ALA A 126 2.15 -15.69 6.16
C ALA A 126 3.15 -15.64 7.33
N PRO A 127 2.85 -16.29 8.48
CA PRO A 127 1.65 -17.08 8.73
C PRO A 127 0.46 -16.19 9.10
N ALA A 128 -0.77 -16.62 8.80
CA ALA A 128 -1.98 -15.80 8.98
C ALA A 128 -2.15 -15.25 10.41
N ALA A 129 -1.72 -16.01 11.44
CA ALA A 129 -1.74 -15.57 12.83
C ALA A 129 -0.96 -14.27 13.11
N LYS A 130 0.04 -13.93 12.28
CA LYS A 130 0.84 -12.71 12.38
C LYS A 130 0.24 -11.53 11.63
N PHE A 131 -0.84 -11.75 10.89
CA PHE A 131 -1.55 -10.73 10.13
C PHE A 131 -3.03 -10.74 10.51
N PRO A 132 -3.36 -10.34 11.76
CA PRO A 132 -4.71 -10.39 12.29
C PRO A 132 -5.64 -9.36 11.63
N TRP A 133 -6.01 -9.47 10.37
CA TRP A 133 -6.94 -8.51 9.74
C TRP A 133 -8.33 -8.54 10.40
N HIS A 134 -8.98 -7.38 10.61
CA HIS A 134 -10.41 -7.34 10.95
C HIS A 134 -11.25 -7.77 9.75
N ALA A 135 -10.85 -7.34 8.55
CA ALA A 135 -11.54 -7.69 7.32
C ALA A 135 -10.55 -8.07 6.22
N VAL A 136 -10.90 -9.12 5.46
CA VAL A 136 -10.18 -9.52 4.25
C VAL A 136 -11.11 -9.46 3.04
N GLY A 137 -10.57 -9.03 1.90
CA GLY A 137 -11.20 -9.19 0.59
C GLY A 137 -10.70 -10.46 -0.11
N GLU A 138 -11.51 -11.01 -1.00
CA GLU A 138 -11.16 -12.21 -1.76
C GLU A 138 -9.91 -12.00 -2.64
N GLN A 139 -9.16 -13.08 -2.87
CA GLN A 139 -7.94 -13.08 -3.69
C GLN A 139 -8.19 -12.60 -5.14
N GLY A 140 -9.33 -12.99 -5.72
CA GLY A 140 -9.67 -12.70 -7.12
C GLY A 140 -10.03 -11.24 -7.39
N LEU A 141 -10.25 -10.42 -6.35
CA LEU A 141 -10.64 -9.01 -6.51
C LEU A 141 -9.51 -8.15 -7.08
N GLY A 142 -8.25 -8.52 -6.90
CA GLY A 142 -7.12 -7.68 -7.31
C GLY A 142 -6.98 -7.47 -8.82
N LYS A 143 -7.76 -8.19 -9.65
CA LYS A 143 -7.86 -8.00 -11.12
C LYS A 143 -9.23 -7.46 -11.57
N GLN A 144 -10.10 -7.08 -10.64
CA GLN A 144 -11.48 -6.65 -10.90
C GLN A 144 -11.71 -5.24 -10.31
N PRO A 145 -11.35 -4.16 -11.02
CA PRO A 145 -11.29 -2.81 -10.43
C PRO A 145 -12.60 -2.34 -9.80
N ALA A 146 -13.74 -2.54 -10.46
CA ALA A 146 -15.04 -2.14 -9.94
C ALA A 146 -15.38 -2.85 -8.61
N LYS A 147 -15.17 -4.17 -8.54
CA LYS A 147 -15.40 -4.95 -7.31
C LYS A 147 -14.36 -4.65 -6.23
N PHE A 148 -13.10 -4.40 -6.62
CA PHE A 148 -12.05 -3.96 -5.70
C PHE A 148 -12.42 -2.63 -5.04
N ALA A 149 -12.88 -1.65 -5.83
CA ALA A 149 -13.32 -0.35 -5.33
C ALA A 149 -14.57 -0.46 -4.45
N ALA A 150 -15.52 -1.34 -4.80
CA ALA A 150 -16.69 -1.62 -3.96
C ALA A 150 -16.25 -2.18 -2.59
N ARG A 151 -15.36 -3.20 -2.60
CA ARG A 151 -14.85 -3.79 -1.36
C ARG A 151 -14.07 -2.79 -0.50
N PHE A 152 -13.30 -1.90 -1.14
CA PHE A 152 -12.61 -0.82 -0.44
C PHE A 152 -13.60 0.14 0.25
N ARG A 153 -14.68 0.54 -0.44
CA ARG A 153 -15.73 1.39 0.15
C ARG A 153 -16.44 0.73 1.33
N GLU A 154 -16.71 -0.58 1.27
CA GLU A 154 -17.26 -1.34 2.39
C GLU A 154 -16.34 -1.27 3.61
N MET A 155 -15.03 -1.47 3.42
CA MET A 155 -14.06 -1.40 4.52
C MET A 155 -13.97 0.00 5.15
N LEU A 156 -14.09 1.06 4.34
CA LEU A 156 -14.18 2.43 4.85
C LEU A 156 -15.43 2.65 5.68
N ALA A 157 -16.58 2.12 5.23
CA ALA A 157 -17.84 2.23 5.97
C ALA A 157 -17.76 1.52 7.34
N VAL A 158 -17.18 0.31 7.41
CA VAL A 158 -16.97 -0.41 8.67
C VAL A 158 -16.07 0.39 9.63
N ALA A 159 -14.94 0.92 9.15
CA ALA A 159 -14.06 1.73 9.98
C ALA A 159 -14.76 2.98 10.54
N ALA A 160 -15.60 3.63 9.73
CA ALA A 160 -16.37 4.80 10.12
C ALA A 160 -17.45 4.47 11.15
N GLU A 161 -18.17 3.35 10.97
CA GLU A 161 -19.18 2.86 11.91
C GLU A 161 -18.55 2.52 13.27
N GLU A 162 -17.41 1.85 13.26
CA GLU A 162 -16.63 1.54 14.48
C GLU A 162 -15.92 2.76 15.08
N LYS A 163 -15.94 3.91 14.39
CA LYS A 163 -15.23 5.16 14.77
C LYS A 163 -13.73 4.95 15.01
N LYS A 164 -13.10 4.09 14.18
CA LYS A 164 -11.68 3.78 14.25
C LYS A 164 -10.90 4.43 13.11
N GLN A 165 -9.65 4.81 13.35
CA GLN A 165 -8.70 4.99 12.26
C GLN A 165 -8.53 3.67 11.51
N PHE A 166 -8.28 3.74 10.21
CA PHE A 166 -8.04 2.54 9.42
C PHE A 166 -6.61 2.38 8.97
N PHE A 167 -6.20 1.13 8.83
CA PHE A 167 -5.10 0.71 7.99
C PHE A 167 -5.61 -0.29 6.96
N ILE A 168 -5.64 0.13 5.70
CA ILE A 168 -6.09 -0.72 4.59
C ILE A 168 -4.90 -1.03 3.68
N ASN A 169 -4.59 -2.32 3.55
CA ASN A 169 -3.61 -2.83 2.61
C ASN A 169 -4.29 -3.33 1.33
N ALA A 170 -4.33 -2.47 0.31
CA ALA A 170 -4.98 -2.68 -0.97
C ALA A 170 -3.99 -3.27 -1.99
N ASN A 171 -4.09 -4.58 -2.25
CA ASN A 171 -3.16 -5.29 -3.13
C ASN A 171 -3.79 -5.52 -4.52
N ILE A 172 -3.41 -4.68 -5.49
CA ILE A 172 -3.75 -4.87 -6.90
C ILE A 172 -2.90 -6.03 -7.44
N CYS A 173 -3.54 -6.97 -8.15
CA CYS A 173 -2.91 -8.16 -8.70
C CYS A 173 -2.39 -7.96 -10.14
N ASP A 174 -2.65 -6.81 -10.75
CA ASP A 174 -2.04 -6.41 -12.01
C ASP A 174 -0.74 -5.63 -11.77
N PRO A 175 0.24 -5.70 -12.69
CA PRO A 175 0.24 -6.48 -13.93
C PRO A 175 0.65 -7.98 -13.79
N HIS A 176 0.73 -8.57 -12.60
CA HIS A 176 1.17 -9.97 -12.42
C HIS A 176 0.41 -10.96 -13.32
N ARG A 177 1.14 -11.88 -13.94
CA ARG A 177 0.60 -12.90 -14.86
C ARG A 177 -0.38 -13.88 -14.18
N PRO A 178 -1.33 -14.50 -14.91
CA PRO A 178 -1.66 -14.23 -16.30
C PRO A 178 -2.27 -12.84 -16.46
N PHE A 179 -1.94 -12.18 -17.57
CA PHE A 179 -2.62 -10.96 -17.96
C PHE A 179 -4.06 -11.29 -18.35
N ILE A 180 -4.95 -10.32 -18.15
CA ILE A 180 -6.33 -10.41 -18.58
C ILE A 180 -6.41 -10.61 -20.11
N SER A 181 -5.51 -9.97 -20.86
CA SER A 181 -5.44 -10.02 -22.33
C SER A 181 -4.76 -11.27 -22.92
N GLY A 182 -4.63 -12.35 -22.15
CA GLY A 182 -4.29 -13.68 -22.69
C GLY A 182 -2.83 -13.94 -23.07
N VAL A 183 -1.90 -12.99 -22.91
CA VAL A 183 -0.49 -13.23 -23.27
C VAL A 183 0.24 -14.08 -22.20
N GLY A 184 0.42 -15.39 -22.44
CA GLY A 184 1.31 -16.27 -21.66
C GLY A 184 0.69 -17.57 -21.10
N LYS A 185 1.55 -18.51 -20.67
CA LYS A 185 1.23 -19.94 -20.41
C LYS A 185 0.20 -20.15 -19.29
N LYS A 186 -1.07 -20.24 -19.69
CA LYS A 186 -2.31 -20.47 -18.93
C LYS A 186 -3.02 -19.18 -18.51
N ALA A 187 -3.49 -18.43 -19.51
CA ALA A 187 -4.62 -17.52 -19.39
C ALA A 187 -5.75 -18.21 -18.61
N LYS A 188 -6.15 -17.63 -17.48
CA LYS A 188 -7.25 -18.14 -16.64
C LYS A 188 -8.44 -17.18 -16.57
N ALA A 189 -8.27 -15.94 -17.00
CA ALA A 189 -9.42 -15.09 -17.30
C ALA A 189 -9.97 -15.57 -18.64
N LYS A 190 -11.26 -15.91 -18.71
CA LYS A 190 -11.94 -16.00 -19.99
C LYS A 190 -11.78 -14.63 -20.65
N GLU A 191 -11.32 -14.57 -21.90
CA GLU A 191 -11.20 -13.32 -22.67
C GLU A 191 -12.50 -12.50 -22.68
N ASP A 192 -13.63 -13.13 -22.32
CA ASP A 192 -14.98 -12.60 -22.41
C ASP A 192 -15.62 -12.16 -21.07
N GLU A 193 -14.92 -12.16 -19.93
CA GLU A 193 -15.48 -11.47 -18.74
C GLU A 193 -15.31 -9.96 -18.91
N PRO A 194 -16.40 -9.17 -19.04
CA PRO A 194 -16.29 -7.73 -19.18
C PRO A 194 -15.68 -7.17 -17.89
N LEU A 195 -14.43 -6.73 -17.97
CA LEU A 195 -13.80 -6.00 -16.89
C LEU A 195 -14.25 -4.55 -16.96
N ASP A 196 -15.31 -4.27 -16.24
CA ASP A 196 -15.83 -2.92 -16.10
C ASP A 196 -14.73 -1.96 -15.61
N GLY A 197 -14.52 -0.88 -16.36
CA GLY A 197 -13.49 0.13 -16.09
C GLY A 197 -12.04 -0.23 -16.47
N VAL A 198 -11.77 -1.33 -17.18
CA VAL A 198 -10.40 -1.68 -17.64
C VAL A 198 -10.18 -1.28 -19.09
N ARG A 199 -9.15 -0.45 -19.33
CA ARG A 199 -8.62 -0.20 -20.68
C ARG A 199 -7.50 -1.20 -20.95
N VAL A 200 -7.67 -2.04 -21.98
CA VAL A 200 -6.63 -2.96 -22.45
C VAL A 200 -5.82 -2.27 -23.55
N PHE A 201 -4.54 -2.06 -23.30
CA PHE A 201 -3.61 -1.54 -24.29
C PHE A 201 -3.00 -2.70 -25.08
N LYS A 202 -3.10 -2.63 -26.41
CA LYS A 202 -2.38 -3.56 -27.30
C LYS A 202 -1.00 -2.97 -27.55
N PRO A 203 0.10 -3.75 -27.43
CA PRO A 203 1.41 -3.24 -27.79
C PRO A 203 1.41 -2.84 -29.27
N GLU A 204 1.94 -1.65 -29.58
CA GLU A 204 2.25 -1.30 -30.96
C GLU A 204 3.36 -2.23 -31.45
N VAL A 205 3.18 -2.82 -32.63
CA VAL A 205 4.17 -3.69 -33.24
C VAL A 205 5.34 -2.83 -33.71
N GLY A 206 6.31 -2.56 -32.81
CA GLY A 206 7.60 -1.97 -33.17
C GLY A 206 7.95 -0.66 -32.49
N SER A 207 8.22 -0.68 -31.18
CA SER A 207 9.01 0.38 -30.53
C SER A 207 9.61 -0.07 -29.18
N MET A 208 10.11 -1.30 -29.07
CA MET A 208 11.13 -1.58 -28.04
C MET A 208 12.47 -1.02 -28.54
N SER A 209 12.67 0.29 -28.44
CA SER A 209 14.04 0.80 -28.42
C SER A 209 14.67 0.26 -27.13
N ARG A 210 15.68 -0.60 -27.31
CA ARG A 210 16.54 -1.02 -26.22
C ARG A 210 17.36 0.20 -25.81
N SER A 211 16.85 1.04 -24.92
CA SER A 211 17.75 1.89 -24.13
C SER A 211 18.53 0.96 -23.21
N GLY A 212 19.81 0.82 -23.51
CA GLY A 212 20.76 0.02 -22.75
C GLY A 212 20.83 0.46 -21.30
N TRP A 213 21.13 -0.50 -20.44
CA TRP A 213 21.68 -0.28 -19.11
C TRP A 213 23.06 0.39 -19.23
#